data_AF-A0A948D453-F1
#
_entry.id   AF-A0A948D453-F1
#
_cell.length_a   1.000
_cell.length_b   1.000
_cell.length_c   1.000
_cell.angle_alpha   90.00
_cell.angle_beta   90.00
_cell.angle_gamma   90.00
#
_symmetry.space_group_name_H-M   'P 1'
#
loop_
_entity.id
_entity.type
_entity.pdbx_description
1 polymer ?
#
loop_
_entity_poly.entity_id
_entity_poly.type
_entity_poly.pdbx_seq_one_letter_code
_entity_poly.pdbx_strand_id
1 'polypeptide(L)'
;DPGTGPRTAYVTIRVPADVFETTLSELKQVGVLTLHESVHGQDVTAEFVDLEADLRNARAEETSYLEILKKSGSIEEVLAVTQQLAQVRGRIERLEGRKRYLENQTDLATISISLTEETRVELPTKTWRPLEVTRQALRDLVAGLQTLVDFLIRLVIAVIGLLIPIALISGLLLWLGWRLVRIILRRFHR
;
A
#
# COMPACT_ATOMS: atom_id res chain seq x y z
N ASP A 1 -15.00 7.81 -4.70
CA ASP A 1 -14.00 8.53 -5.50
C ASP A 1 -12.69 7.77 -5.41
N PRO A 2 -12.19 7.11 -6.48
CA PRO A 2 -11.05 6.22 -6.34
C PRO A 2 -9.74 7.04 -6.30
N GLY A 3 -9.29 7.32 -5.07
CA GLY A 3 -7.88 7.15 -4.66
C GLY A 3 -6.79 7.81 -5.51
N THR A 4 -6.94 9.07 -5.90
CA THR A 4 -5.87 9.84 -6.59
C THR A 4 -5.00 10.61 -5.60
N GLY A 5 -4.61 9.97 -4.49
CA GLY A 5 -3.61 10.50 -3.54
C GLY A 5 -2.28 9.75 -3.72
N PRO A 6 -1.13 10.38 -3.42
CA PRO A 6 0.16 9.72 -3.52
C PRO A 6 0.18 8.45 -2.67
N ARG A 7 0.54 7.32 -3.27
CA ARG A 7 0.66 6.05 -2.54
C ARG A 7 1.81 6.19 -1.56
N THR A 8 1.51 5.97 -0.29
CA THR A 8 2.49 6.02 0.80
C THR A 8 2.65 4.63 1.38
N ALA A 9 3.89 4.17 1.52
CA ALA A 9 4.24 2.95 2.23
C ALA A 9 5.20 3.28 3.37
N TYR A 10 4.97 2.65 4.54
CA TYR A 10 5.83 2.77 5.71
C TYR A 10 6.56 1.46 5.91
N VAL A 11 7.89 1.50 5.95
CA VAL A 11 8.73 0.33 6.20
C VAL A 11 9.68 0.64 7.35
N THR A 12 9.71 -0.24 8.35
CA THR A 12 10.64 -0.14 9.48
C THR A 12 11.63 -1.28 9.39
N ILE A 13 12.93 -0.94 9.34
CA ILE A 13 14.03 -1.91 9.25
C ILE A 13 14.91 -1.76 10.49
N ARG A 14 15.29 -2.88 11.10
CA ARG A 14 16.26 -2.92 12.20
C ARG A 14 17.59 -3.37 11.63
N VAL A 15 18.64 -2.60 11.88
CA VAL A 15 19.97 -2.78 11.28
C VAL A 15 21.02 -2.70 12.38
N PRO A 16 22.06 -3.55 12.37
CA PRO A 16 23.15 -3.43 13.33
C PRO A 16 23.80 -2.04 13.30
N ALA A 17 24.16 -1.49 14.46
CA ALA A 17 24.70 -0.13 14.59
C ALA A 17 26.00 0.08 13.80
N ASP A 18 26.81 -0.96 13.69
CA ASP A 18 28.07 -1.05 12.95
C ASP A 18 27.91 -0.87 11.44
N VAL A 19 26.74 -1.20 10.88
CA VAL A 19 26.45 -1.06 9.44
C VAL A 19 25.39 0.01 9.13
N PHE A 20 24.88 0.70 10.15
CA PHE A 20 23.83 1.72 10.04
C PHE A 20 24.15 2.81 9.01
N GLU A 21 25.33 3.43 9.10
CA GLU A 21 25.74 4.52 8.20
C GLU A 21 25.87 4.07 6.74
N THR A 22 26.38 2.86 6.53
CA THR A 22 26.50 2.24 5.19
C THR A 22 25.13 1.99 4.61
N THR A 23 24.23 1.36 5.37
CA THR A 23 22.84 1.08 4.93
C THR A 23 22.06 2.38 4.68
N LEU A 24 22.22 3.40 5.53
CA LEU A 24 21.60 4.71 5.35
C LEU A 24 22.08 5.38 4.06
N SER A 25 23.39 5.30 3.77
CA SER A 25 23.98 5.87 2.56
C SER A 25 23.49 5.18 1.29
N GLU A 26 23.37 3.85 1.30
CA GLU A 26 22.81 3.06 0.19
C GLU A 26 21.33 3.39 -0.04
N LEU A 27 20.54 3.51 1.03
CA LEU A 27 19.12 3.87 0.93
C LEU A 27 18.92 5.28 0.36
N LYS A 28 19.76 6.25 0.71
CA LYS A 28 19.72 7.62 0.15
C LYS A 28 19.96 7.63 -1.37
N GLN A 29 20.79 6.72 -1.89
CA GLN A 29 21.08 6.65 -3.34
C GLN A 29 19.89 6.16 -4.17
N VAL A 30 18.94 5.42 -3.58
CA VAL A 30 17.75 4.90 -4.29
C VAL A 30 16.72 6.00 -4.58
N GLY A 31 16.88 7.22 -4.02
CA GLY A 31 16.35 8.45 -4.61
C GLY A 31 14.83 8.70 -4.55
N VAL A 32 14.03 7.87 -3.84
CA VAL A 32 12.55 8.02 -3.77
C VAL A 32 12.03 8.02 -2.32
N LEU A 33 12.89 8.36 -1.35
CA LEU A 33 12.65 8.07 0.06
C LEU A 33 12.66 9.36 0.88
N THR A 34 11.50 9.75 1.43
CA THR A 34 11.47 10.74 2.51
C THR A 34 11.91 10.01 3.77
N LEU A 35 13.21 10.03 4.04
CA LEU A 35 13.79 9.43 5.24
C LEU A 35 13.44 10.32 6.43
N HIS A 36 12.59 9.80 7.32
CA HIS A 36 12.40 10.41 8.63
C HIS A 36 13.40 9.78 9.60
N GLU A 37 14.50 10.48 9.81
CA GLU A 37 15.58 10.05 10.69
C GLU A 37 15.21 10.36 12.14
N SER A 38 14.66 9.37 12.85
CA SER A 38 14.41 9.49 14.28
C SER A 38 15.61 8.90 15.04
N VAL A 39 16.62 9.74 15.29
CA VAL A 39 17.85 9.37 16.00
C VAL A 39 17.54 9.19 17.50
N HIS A 40 17.13 7.99 17.88
CA HIS A 40 16.93 7.62 19.29
C HIS A 40 18.24 7.23 20.01
N GLY A 41 19.38 7.18 19.30
CA GLY A 41 20.65 6.64 19.82
C GLY A 41 21.38 7.51 20.86
N GLN A 42 21.16 8.83 20.87
CA GLN A 42 21.91 9.74 21.74
C GLN A 42 21.45 9.66 23.21
N ASP A 43 20.14 9.55 23.44
CA ASP A 43 19.57 9.44 24.79
C ASP A 43 19.98 8.12 25.49
N VAL A 44 20.08 7.03 24.73
CA VAL A 44 20.47 5.70 25.28
C VAL A 44 21.92 5.67 25.74
N THR A 45 22.79 6.44 25.09
CA THR A 45 24.22 6.51 25.45
C THR A 45 24.41 7.15 26.83
N ALA A 46 23.64 8.19 27.16
CA ALA A 46 23.66 8.80 28.48
C ALA A 46 23.11 7.84 29.56
N GLU A 47 21.98 7.19 29.31
CA GLU A 47 21.40 6.19 30.24
C GLU A 47 22.38 5.04 30.51
N PHE A 48 23.15 4.61 29.50
CA PHE A 48 24.14 3.54 29.65
C PHE A 48 25.29 3.92 30.59
N VAL A 49 25.84 5.13 30.45
CA VAL A 49 26.93 5.63 31.31
C VAL A 49 26.46 5.75 32.76
N ASP A 50 25.23 6.24 32.97
CA ASP A 50 24.64 6.37 34.30
C ASP A 50 24.44 5.00 34.96
N LEU A 51 23.93 4.01 34.21
CA LEU A 51 23.76 2.63 34.69
C LEU A 51 25.08 1.98 35.10
N GLU A 52 26.15 2.20 34.34
CA GLU A 52 27.47 1.64 34.65
C GLU A 52 28.06 2.26 35.92
N ALA A 53 27.88 3.57 36.12
CA ALA A 53 28.25 4.26 37.35
C ALA A 53 27.47 3.72 38.57
N ASP A 54 26.17 3.53 38.44
CA ASP A 54 25.31 2.97 39.49
C ASP A 54 25.68 1.53 39.86
N LEU A 55 25.99 0.71 38.86
CA LEU A 55 26.37 -0.69 39.04
C LEU A 55 27.72 -0.81 39.74
N ARG A 56 28.69 0.05 39.38
CA ARG A 56 29.97 0.16 40.10
C ARG A 56 29.76 0.55 41.56
N ASN A 57 28.89 1.52 41.84
CA ASN A 57 28.59 1.96 43.20
C ASN A 57 27.94 0.85 44.02
N ALA A 58 26.96 0.14 43.45
CA ALA A 58 26.29 -0.97 44.13
C ALA A 58 27.25 -2.15 44.43
N ARG A 59 28.19 -2.46 43.53
CA ARG A 59 29.24 -3.48 43.79
C ARG A 59 30.23 -3.05 44.88
N ALA A 60 30.57 -1.78 44.95
CA ALA A 60 31.40 -1.24 46.02
C ALA A 60 30.67 -1.31 47.38
N GLU A 61 29.35 -1.05 47.39
CA GLU A 61 28.49 -1.23 48.55
C GLU A 61 28.42 -2.70 48.99
N GLU A 62 28.25 -3.63 48.04
CA GLU A 62 28.28 -5.08 48.30
C GLU A 62 29.60 -5.49 48.97
N THR A 63 30.72 -5.00 48.43
CA THR A 63 32.06 -5.29 48.96
C THR A 63 32.21 -4.78 50.39
N SER A 64 31.70 -3.57 50.67
CA SER A 64 31.72 -2.99 52.02
C SER A 64 30.90 -3.81 53.01
N TYR A 65 29.70 -4.26 52.63
CA TYR A 65 28.89 -5.15 53.49
C TYR A 65 29.57 -6.51 53.72
N LEU A 66 30.23 -7.08 52.71
CA LEU A 66 31.02 -8.31 52.86
C LEU A 66 32.20 -8.12 53.82
N GLU A 67 32.84 -6.95 53.83
CA GLU A 67 33.89 -6.64 54.81
C GLU A 67 33.36 -6.49 56.23
N ILE A 68 32.18 -5.87 56.40
CA ILE A 68 31.51 -5.76 57.71
C ILE A 68 31.15 -7.17 58.23
N LEU A 69 30.60 -8.04 57.37
CA LEU A 69 30.30 -9.43 57.75
C LEU A 69 31.52 -10.22 58.22
N LYS A 70 32.71 -9.95 57.65
CA LYS A 70 33.97 -10.59 58.10
C LYS A 70 34.43 -10.11 59.46
N LYS A 71 34.04 -8.91 59.90
CA LYS A 71 34.47 -8.27 61.15
C LYS A 71 33.43 -8.36 62.27
N SER A 72 32.17 -8.62 61.93
CA SER A 72 31.06 -8.66 62.88
C SER A 72 31.03 -9.97 63.66
N GLY A 73 30.78 -9.88 64.98
CA GLY A 73 30.81 -11.02 65.91
C GLY A 73 29.46 -11.34 66.56
N SER A 74 28.42 -10.52 66.39
CA SER A 74 27.08 -10.77 66.95
C SER A 74 26.11 -11.30 65.89
N ILE A 75 25.18 -12.16 66.31
CA ILE A 75 24.20 -12.77 65.40
C ILE A 75 23.23 -11.71 64.86
N GLU A 76 22.80 -10.75 65.69
CA GLU A 76 21.93 -9.65 65.27
C GLU A 76 22.58 -8.78 64.18
N GLU A 77 23.86 -8.44 64.32
CA GLU A 77 24.58 -7.64 63.31
C GLU A 77 24.74 -8.41 61.99
N VAL A 78 25.09 -9.70 62.06
CA VAL A 78 25.19 -10.55 60.86
C VAL A 78 23.84 -10.62 60.13
N LEU A 79 22.73 -10.77 60.86
CA LEU A 79 21.40 -10.83 60.28
C LEU A 79 20.99 -9.48 59.63
N ALA A 80 21.32 -8.36 60.28
CA ALA A 80 21.05 -7.03 59.75
C ALA A 80 21.83 -6.77 58.45
N VAL A 81 23.13 -7.09 58.43
CA VAL A 81 23.98 -6.88 57.24
C VAL A 81 23.59 -7.82 56.10
N THR A 82 23.22 -9.07 56.39
CA THR A 82 22.75 -10.00 55.34
C THR A 82 21.44 -9.55 54.68
N GLN A 83 20.51 -8.93 55.43
CA GLN A 83 19.33 -8.31 54.82
C GLN A 83 19.69 -7.16 53.87
N GLN A 84 20.61 -6.27 54.27
CA GLN A 84 21.05 -5.16 53.40
C GLN A 84 21.80 -5.69 52.17
N LEU A 85 22.67 -6.69 52.35
CA LEU A 85 23.39 -7.34 51.26
C LEU A 85 22.43 -7.95 50.22
N ALA A 86 21.34 -8.60 50.67
CA ALA A 86 20.33 -9.14 49.77
C ALA A 86 19.64 -8.05 48.94
N GLN A 87 19.35 -6.87 49.54
CA GLN A 87 18.78 -5.74 48.82
C GLN A 87 19.75 -5.18 47.78
N VAL A 88 21.03 -5.02 48.12
CA VAL A 88 22.06 -4.57 47.17
C VAL A 88 22.22 -5.55 46.02
N ARG A 89 22.28 -6.86 46.29
CA ARG A 89 22.34 -7.88 45.24
C ARG A 89 21.14 -7.83 44.30
N GLY A 90 19.92 -7.71 44.85
CA GLY A 90 18.72 -7.51 44.04
C GLY A 90 18.73 -6.22 43.23
N ARG A 91 19.40 -5.15 43.70
CA ARG A 91 19.64 -3.94 42.91
C ARG A 91 20.65 -4.19 41.79
N ILE A 92 21.76 -4.87 42.06
CA ILE A 92 22.79 -5.23 41.06
C ILE A 92 22.15 -6.06 39.95
N GLU A 93 21.40 -7.11 40.28
CA GLU A 93 20.74 -7.97 39.27
C GLU A 93 19.79 -7.19 38.37
N ARG A 94 19.00 -6.26 38.95
CA ARG A 94 18.12 -5.38 38.16
C ARG A 94 18.91 -4.44 37.24
N LEU A 95 19.98 -3.82 37.75
CA LEU A 95 20.85 -2.94 36.95
C LEU A 95 21.55 -3.71 35.83
N GLU A 96 22.07 -4.91 36.10
CA GLU A 96 22.68 -5.80 35.10
C GLU A 96 21.68 -6.26 34.05
N GLY A 97 20.43 -6.53 34.44
CA GLY A 97 19.34 -6.84 33.52
C GLY A 97 19.02 -5.67 32.60
N ARG A 98 18.91 -4.45 33.15
CA ARG A 98 18.67 -3.23 32.37
C ARG A 98 19.82 -2.92 31.41
N LYS A 99 21.07 -3.03 31.87
CA LYS A 99 22.27 -2.86 31.04
C LYS A 99 22.24 -3.81 29.85
N ARG A 100 22.05 -5.12 30.08
CA ARG A 100 21.95 -6.12 29.00
C ARG A 100 20.82 -5.84 28.02
N TYR A 101 19.68 -5.33 28.50
CA TYR A 101 18.58 -4.94 27.63
C TYR A 101 18.97 -3.77 26.72
N LEU A 102 19.62 -2.74 27.28
CA LEU A 102 20.09 -1.59 26.50
C LEU A 102 21.21 -1.96 25.53
N GLU A 103 22.16 -2.82 25.91
CA GLU A 103 23.21 -3.31 24.99
C GLU A 103 22.59 -3.95 23.74
N ASN A 104 21.63 -4.87 23.93
CA ASN A 104 20.91 -5.50 22.84
C ASN A 104 20.06 -4.53 22.00
N GLN A 105 19.70 -3.35 22.54
CA GLN A 105 18.97 -2.31 21.82
C GLN A 105 19.89 -1.34 21.09
N THR A 106 21.02 -0.94 21.70
CA THR A 106 22.02 -0.07 21.07
C THR A 106 22.74 -0.76 19.93
N ASP A 107 22.87 -2.09 19.98
CA ASP A 107 23.41 -2.87 18.86
C ASP A 107 22.49 -2.82 17.62
N LEU A 108 21.22 -2.42 17.76
CA LEU A 108 20.23 -2.40 16.69
C LEU A 108 19.67 -0.98 16.47
N ALA A 109 20.18 -0.30 15.45
CA ALA A 109 19.59 0.93 14.97
C ALA A 109 18.28 0.66 14.21
N THR A 110 17.29 1.54 14.36
CA THR A 110 16.00 1.43 13.66
C THR A 110 15.90 2.51 12.60
N ILE A 111 15.72 2.12 11.34
CA ILE A 111 15.52 3.03 10.21
C ILE A 111 14.03 2.99 9.84
N SER A 112 13.37 4.14 9.94
CA SER A 112 11.98 4.32 9.49
C SER A 112 11.95 5.00 8.14
N ILE A 113 11.39 4.31 7.17
CA ILE A 113 11.37 4.71 5.77
C ILE A 113 9.93 5.06 5.40
N SER A 114 9.70 6.30 4.94
CA SER A 114 8.47 6.68 4.26
C SER A 114 8.72 6.72 2.77
N LEU A 115 8.13 5.77 2.06
CA LEU A 115 8.14 5.73 0.61
C LEU A 115 6.89 6.45 0.13
N THR A 116 7.06 7.65 -0.41
CA THR A 116 6.00 8.35 -1.11
C THR A 116 6.27 8.17 -2.59
N GLU A 117 5.32 7.61 -3.33
CA GLU A 117 5.37 7.64 -4.78
C GLU A 117 5.40 9.11 -5.19
N GLU A 118 6.60 9.61 -5.55
CA GLU A 118 6.70 10.84 -6.32
C GLU A 118 5.88 10.59 -7.56
N THR A 119 4.67 11.13 -7.56
CA THR A 119 3.91 11.31 -8.78
C THR A 119 4.78 12.28 -9.55
N ARG A 120 5.71 11.74 -10.36
CA ARG A 120 6.27 12.47 -11.47
C ARG A 120 5.02 12.87 -12.23
N VAL A 121 4.57 14.09 -11.99
CA VAL A 121 3.65 14.76 -12.86
C VAL A 121 4.49 14.88 -14.11
N GLU A 122 4.45 13.83 -14.94
CA GLU A 122 4.60 13.98 -16.36
C GLU A 122 3.49 14.97 -16.69
N LEU A 123 3.83 16.26 -16.58
CA LEU A 123 3.15 17.29 -17.33
C LEU A 123 2.99 16.64 -18.69
N PRO A 124 1.77 16.54 -19.24
CA PRO A 124 1.62 16.08 -20.59
C PRO A 124 2.24 17.18 -21.44
N THR A 125 3.57 17.20 -21.59
CA THR A 125 4.23 17.52 -22.84
C THR A 125 3.76 16.44 -23.79
N LYS A 126 2.49 16.58 -24.18
CA LYS A 126 1.90 15.96 -25.34
C LYS A 126 2.64 16.61 -26.49
N THR A 127 3.87 16.15 -26.73
CA THR A 127 4.66 16.50 -27.90
C THR A 127 3.73 16.19 -29.05
N TRP A 128 3.27 17.23 -29.73
CA TRP A 128 2.31 17.07 -30.80
C TRP A 128 2.97 16.18 -31.88
N ARG A 129 2.50 14.94 -31.98
CA ARG A 129 2.97 13.94 -32.93
C ARG A 129 1.99 13.89 -34.10
N PRO A 130 2.18 14.71 -35.16
CA PRO A 130 1.22 14.80 -36.26
C PRO A 130 0.93 13.43 -36.89
N LEU A 131 1.93 12.57 -36.98
CA LEU A 131 1.81 11.23 -37.56
C LEU A 131 0.84 10.30 -36.80
N GLU A 132 0.80 10.41 -35.47
CA GLU A 132 -0.05 9.57 -34.62
C GLU A 132 -1.49 10.06 -34.65
N VAL A 133 -1.66 11.38 -34.65
CA VAL A 133 -2.97 12.04 -34.85
C VAL A 133 -3.55 11.69 -36.22
N THR A 134 -2.74 11.69 -37.29
CA THR A 134 -3.22 11.29 -38.63
C THR A 134 -3.64 9.82 -38.66
N ARG A 135 -2.88 8.91 -38.05
CA ARG A 135 -3.27 7.48 -37.98
C ARG A 135 -4.56 7.27 -37.20
N GLN A 136 -4.75 8.02 -36.11
CA GLN A 136 -5.96 7.94 -35.31
C GLN A 136 -7.17 8.50 -36.07
N ALA A 137 -7.02 9.68 -36.68
CA ALA A 137 -8.06 10.28 -37.53
C ALA A 137 -8.46 9.39 -38.72
N LEU A 138 -7.50 8.69 -39.35
CA LEU A 138 -7.79 7.73 -40.42
C LEU A 138 -8.59 6.52 -39.91
N ARG A 139 -8.28 5.99 -38.73
CA ARG A 139 -9.07 4.91 -38.11
C ARG A 139 -10.47 5.37 -37.77
N ASP A 140 -10.61 6.57 -37.22
CA ASP A 140 -11.90 7.14 -36.85
C ASP A 140 -12.76 7.41 -38.11
N LEU A 141 -12.15 7.84 -39.22
CA LEU A 141 -12.83 7.96 -40.52
C LEU A 141 -13.32 6.61 -41.06
N VAL A 142 -12.50 5.56 -40.99
CA VAL A 142 -12.89 4.21 -41.44
C VAL A 142 -14.02 3.67 -40.57
N ALA A 143 -13.94 3.86 -39.25
CA ALA A 143 -15.01 3.48 -38.33
C ALA A 143 -16.31 4.24 -38.63
N GLY A 144 -16.23 5.55 -38.90
CA GLY A 144 -17.37 6.37 -39.31
C GLY A 144 -17.99 5.93 -40.64
N LEU A 145 -17.18 5.44 -41.59
CA LEU A 145 -17.69 4.90 -42.84
C LEU A 145 -18.39 3.54 -42.63
N GLN A 146 -17.84 2.70 -41.76
CA GLN A 146 -18.48 1.42 -41.39
C GLN A 146 -19.82 1.64 -40.69
N THR A 147 -19.93 2.61 -39.79
CA THR A 147 -21.21 2.92 -39.13
C THR A 147 -22.26 3.44 -40.12
N LEU A 148 -21.85 4.19 -41.14
CA LEU A 148 -22.73 4.62 -42.23
C LEU A 148 -23.23 3.43 -43.06
N VAL A 149 -22.35 2.50 -43.42
CA VAL A 149 -22.71 1.28 -44.16
C VAL A 149 -23.68 0.41 -43.34
N ASP A 150 -23.38 0.20 -42.06
CA ASP A 150 -24.27 -0.54 -41.15
C ASP A 150 -25.65 0.10 -41.03
N PHE A 151 -25.71 1.44 -40.99
CA PHE A 151 -26.97 2.18 -41.00
C PHE A 151 -27.76 1.95 -42.29
N LEU A 152 -27.12 2.00 -43.46
CA LEU A 152 -27.77 1.76 -44.75
C LEU A 152 -28.31 0.32 -44.86
N ILE A 153 -27.55 -0.67 -44.40
CA ILE A 153 -28.00 -2.08 -44.40
C ILE A 153 -29.26 -2.22 -43.52
N ARG A 154 -29.24 -1.63 -42.31
CA ARG A 154 -30.40 -1.64 -41.41
C ARG A 154 -31.61 -0.94 -42.03
N LEU A 155 -31.40 0.17 -42.73
CA LEU A 155 -32.46 0.90 -43.44
C LEU A 155 -33.10 0.03 -44.53
N VAL A 156 -32.30 -0.64 -45.37
CA VAL A 156 -32.80 -1.50 -46.44
C VAL A 156 -33.63 -2.66 -45.88
N ILE A 157 -33.14 -3.33 -44.83
CA ILE A 157 -33.87 -4.41 -44.16
C ILE A 157 -35.19 -3.89 -43.58
N ALA A 158 -35.20 -2.71 -42.93
CA ALA A 158 -36.40 -2.11 -42.39
C ALA A 158 -37.44 -1.78 -43.48
N VAL A 159 -37.00 -1.23 -44.62
CA VAL A 159 -37.89 -0.91 -45.76
C VAL A 159 -38.47 -2.19 -46.37
N ILE A 160 -37.66 -3.23 -46.59
CA ILE A 160 -38.16 -4.51 -47.11
C ILE A 160 -39.14 -5.14 -46.12
N GLY A 161 -38.82 -5.12 -44.81
CA GLY A 161 -39.70 -5.60 -43.75
C GLY A 161 -41.05 -4.87 -43.73
N LEU A 162 -41.09 -3.57 -44.07
CA LEU A 162 -42.31 -2.78 -44.18
C LEU A 162 -43.09 -3.07 -45.47
N LEU A 163 -42.41 -3.37 -46.58
CA LEU A 163 -43.06 -3.64 -47.87
C LEU A 163 -43.77 -5.00 -47.90
N ILE A 164 -43.27 -6.02 -47.19
CA ILE A 164 -43.88 -7.36 -47.12
C ILE A 164 -45.35 -7.31 -46.65
N PRO A 165 -45.72 -6.70 -45.51
CA PRO A 165 -47.12 -6.64 -45.07
C PRO A 165 -47.99 -5.82 -46.02
N ILE A 166 -47.46 -4.74 -46.62
CA ILE A 166 -48.20 -3.93 -47.60
C ILE A 166 -48.52 -4.77 -48.85
N ALA A 167 -47.53 -5.51 -49.36
CA ALA A 167 -47.71 -6.42 -50.49
C ALA A 167 -48.73 -7.53 -50.17
N LEU A 168 -48.65 -8.13 -48.98
CA LEU A 168 -49.61 -9.15 -48.54
C LEU A 168 -51.04 -8.61 -48.43
N ILE A 169 -51.23 -7.41 -47.87
CA ILE A 169 -52.55 -6.76 -47.76
C ILE A 169 -53.12 -6.44 -49.14
N SER A 170 -52.30 -5.86 -50.03
CA SER A 170 -52.72 -5.55 -51.41
C SER A 170 -53.09 -6.82 -52.20
N GLY A 171 -52.30 -7.90 -52.05
CA GLY A 171 -52.56 -9.19 -52.67
C GLY A 171 -53.84 -9.85 -52.14
N LEU A 172 -54.08 -9.76 -50.82
CA LEU A 172 -55.31 -10.27 -50.19
C LEU A 172 -56.55 -9.51 -50.67
N LEU A 173 -56.47 -8.18 -50.78
CA LEU A 173 -57.57 -7.35 -51.30
C LEU A 173 -57.90 -7.68 -52.76
N LEU A 174 -56.89 -7.83 -53.61
CA LEU A 174 -57.07 -8.24 -55.01
C LEU A 174 -57.67 -9.65 -55.12
N TRP A 175 -57.19 -10.60 -54.31
CA TRP A 175 -57.73 -11.96 -54.26
C TRP A 175 -59.19 -11.98 -53.80
N LEU A 176 -59.53 -11.21 -52.77
CA LEU A 176 -60.90 -11.13 -52.24
C LEU A 176 -61.85 -10.46 -53.24
N GLY A 177 -61.39 -9.39 -53.91
CA GLY A 177 -62.12 -8.72 -54.98
C GLY A 177 -62.38 -9.65 -56.17
N TRP A 178 -61.36 -10.35 -56.66
CA TRP A 178 -61.51 -11.34 -57.74
C TRP A 178 -62.43 -12.49 -57.34
N ARG A 179 -62.33 -12.98 -56.10
CA ARG A 179 -63.21 -14.03 -55.56
C ARG A 179 -64.66 -13.57 -55.47
N LEU A 180 -64.93 -12.34 -55.05
CA LEU A 180 -66.28 -11.76 -55.00
C LEU A 180 -66.88 -11.59 -56.40
N VAL A 181 -66.11 -11.07 -57.35
CA VAL A 181 -66.53 -10.96 -58.76
C VAL A 181 -66.87 -12.35 -59.33
N ARG A 182 -66.04 -13.36 -59.05
CA ARG A 182 -66.27 -14.74 -59.49
C ARG A 182 -67.50 -15.40 -58.85
N ILE A 183 -67.83 -15.03 -57.61
CA ILE A 183 -69.04 -15.50 -56.91
C ILE A 183 -70.30 -14.81 -57.47
N ILE A 184 -70.25 -13.51 -57.74
CA ILE A 184 -71.38 -12.74 -58.31
C ILE A 184 -71.68 -13.21 -59.74
N LEU A 185 -70.66 -13.43 -60.58
CA LEU A 185 -70.82 -13.99 -61.93
C LEU A 185 -71.45 -15.40 -61.93
N ARG A 186 -71.24 -16.20 -60.88
CA ARG A 186 -71.89 -17.52 -60.74
C ARG A 186 -73.35 -17.44 -60.29
N ARG A 187 -73.78 -16.31 -59.71
CA ARG A 187 -75.15 -16.11 -59.23
C ARG A 187 -76.11 -15.63 -60.33
N PHE A 188 -75.59 -15.23 -61.49
CA PHE A 188 -76.35 -14.72 -62.64
C PHE A 188 -76.61 -15.78 -63.74
N HIS A 189 -76.26 -17.04 -63.50
CA HIS A 189 -76.50 -18.17 -64.42
C HIS A 189 -77.33 -19.30 -63.78
N ARG A 190 -78.32 -18.93 -62.97
CA ARG A 190 -79.44 -19.81 -62.60
C ARG A 190 -80.75 -19.15 -62.99
#